data_AF-A0A1G6AUK8-F1
#
_entry.id   AF-A0A1G6AUK8-F1
#
_cell.length_a   1.000
_cell.length_b   1.000
_cell.length_c   1.000
_cell.angle_alpha   90.00
_cell.angle_beta   90.00
_cell.angle_gamma   90.00
#
_symmetry.space_group_name_H-M   'P 1'
#
loop_
_entity.id
_entity.type
_entity.pdbx_description
1 polymer ?
#
loop_
_entity_poly.entity_id
_entity_poly.type
_entity_poly.pdbx_seq_one_letter_code
_entity_poly.pdbx_strand_id
1 'polypeptide(L)'
;MARFEMASPEMATMAEMQPNAEGLFNLGIVYATGLDGEADLVAAHKWFNLAALRGNPEAAYHRQQIAEELSETDIAAAQRAAREWLRTH
;
A
#
# COMPACT_ATOMS: atom_id res chain seq x y z
N MET A 1 35.40 -13.38 25.40
CA MET A 1 35.05 -12.86 24.06
C MET A 1 33.80 -13.59 23.60
N ALA A 2 32.64 -12.94 23.70
CA ALA A 2 31.35 -13.54 23.34
C ALA A 2 31.19 -13.53 21.81
N ARG A 3 30.96 -14.71 21.25
CA ARG A 3 30.80 -14.97 19.82
C ARG A 3 29.46 -14.37 19.39
N PHE A 4 29.53 -13.43 18.46
CA PHE A 4 28.38 -12.82 17.77
C PHE A 4 27.53 -13.94 17.17
N GLU A 5 26.31 -14.12 17.67
CA GLU A 5 25.31 -14.98 17.02
C GLU A 5 25.02 -14.38 15.65
N MET A 6 25.56 -15.02 14.62
CA MET A 6 25.26 -14.70 13.24
C MET A 6 23.77 -14.95 13.03
N ALA A 7 23.03 -13.89 12.72
CA ALA A 7 21.64 -13.98 12.32
C ALA A 7 21.48 -15.07 11.25
N SER A 8 20.62 -16.04 11.54
CA SER A 8 20.34 -17.19 10.66
C SER A 8 19.81 -16.71 9.31
N PRO A 9 20.16 -17.37 8.19
CA PRO A 9 19.59 -17.05 6.87
C PRO A 9 18.05 -17.16 6.83
N GLU A 10 17.45 -17.92 7.75
CA GLU A 10 15.99 -17.99 7.93
C GLU A 10 15.38 -16.64 8.39
N MET A 11 16.08 -15.83 9.20
CA MET A 11 15.61 -14.49 9.59
C MET A 11 15.70 -13.48 8.43
N ALA A 12 16.65 -13.65 7.51
CA ALA A 12 16.75 -12.80 6.32
C ALA A 12 15.54 -12.97 5.39
N THR A 13 14.89 -14.14 5.39
CA THR A 13 13.67 -14.37 4.59
C THR A 13 12.42 -13.70 5.18
N MET A 14 12.38 -13.49 6.50
CA MET A 14 11.29 -12.73 7.15
C MET A 14 11.45 -11.22 6.98
N ALA A 15 12.68 -10.74 6.77
CA ALA A 15 12.99 -9.32 6.63
C ALA A 15 12.49 -8.72 5.29
N GLU A 16 12.16 -9.55 4.30
CA GLU A 16 11.59 -9.12 3.01
C GLU A 16 10.14 -9.60 2.84
N MET A 17 9.33 -9.57 3.91
CA MET A 17 7.88 -9.65 3.76
C MET A 17 7.38 -8.38 3.07
N GLN A 18 7.50 -8.34 1.73
CA GLN A 18 6.88 -7.30 0.94
C GLN A 18 5.38 -7.22 1.29
N PRO A 19 4.81 -6.01 1.39
CA PRO A 19 3.38 -5.88 1.66
C PRO A 19 2.56 -6.68 0.65
N ASN A 20 1.82 -7.66 1.15
CA ASN A 20 0.93 -8.47 0.33
C ASN A 20 -0.31 -7.65 -0.08
N ALA A 21 -1.06 -8.16 -1.06
CA ALA A 21 -2.19 -7.44 -1.63
C ALA A 21 -3.27 -7.08 -0.60
N GLU A 22 -3.45 -7.92 0.43
CA GLU A 22 -4.43 -7.72 1.50
C GLU A 22 -3.98 -6.64 2.50
N GLY A 23 -2.70 -6.61 2.88
CA GLY A 23 -2.16 -5.56 3.74
C GLY A 23 -2.25 -4.17 3.08
N LEU A 24 -1.95 -4.08 1.79
CA LEU A 24 -2.11 -2.84 1.02
C LEU A 24 -3.59 -2.45 0.89
N PHE A 25 -4.49 -3.42 0.74
CA PHE A 25 -5.93 -3.15 0.73
C PHE A 25 -6.41 -2.57 2.06
N ASN A 26 -6.00 -3.19 3.18
CA ASN A 26 -6.35 -2.71 4.52
C ASN A 26 -5.82 -1.29 4.78
N LEU A 27 -4.61 -0.97 4.31
CA LEU A 27 -4.11 0.42 4.34
C LEU A 27 -5.04 1.35 3.57
N GLY A 28 -5.48 0.97 2.38
CA GLY A 28 -6.47 1.73 1.61
C GLY A 28 -7.75 2.00 2.39
N ILE A 29 -8.27 1.00 3.11
CA ILE A 29 -9.46 1.15 3.95
C ILE A 29 -9.22 2.11 5.12
N VAL A 30 -8.08 2.01 5.80
CA VAL A 30 -7.72 2.92 6.90
C VAL A 30 -7.75 4.39 6.44
N TYR A 31 -7.13 4.68 5.29
CA TYR A 31 -7.13 6.04 4.73
C TYR A 31 -8.50 6.47 4.20
N ALA A 32 -9.26 5.57 3.57
CA ALA A 32 -10.60 5.87 3.04
C ALA A 32 -11.62 6.16 4.16
N THR A 33 -11.49 5.48 5.29
CA THR A 33 -12.40 5.62 6.44
C THR A 33 -11.99 6.73 7.41
N GLY A 34 -10.76 7.23 7.31
CA GLY A 34 -10.21 8.16 8.29
C GLY A 34 -10.04 7.51 9.67
N LEU A 35 -9.74 6.21 9.74
CA LEU A 35 -9.62 5.52 11.04
C LEU A 35 -8.52 6.12 11.93
N ASP A 36 -7.52 6.78 11.32
CA ASP A 36 -6.40 7.44 11.99
C ASP A 36 -6.42 8.98 11.82
N GLY A 37 -7.57 9.57 11.48
CA GLY A 37 -7.70 11.02 11.26
C GLY A 37 -8.82 11.40 10.29
N GLU A 38 -8.58 12.39 9.43
CA GLU A 38 -9.49 12.69 8.32
C GLU A 38 -9.26 11.70 7.17
N ALA A 39 -10.32 11.41 6.42
CA ALA A 39 -10.21 10.55 5.25
C ALA A 39 -9.29 11.18 4.20
N ASP A 40 -8.29 10.41 3.76
CA ASP A 40 -7.38 10.79 2.68
C ASP A 40 -7.63 9.86 1.49
N LEU A 41 -8.53 10.29 0.60
CA LEU A 41 -8.89 9.52 -0.58
C LEU A 41 -7.72 9.40 -1.58
N VAL A 42 -6.76 10.32 -1.56
CA VAL A 42 -5.56 10.27 -2.41
C VAL A 42 -4.64 9.13 -1.94
N ALA A 43 -4.39 9.06 -0.64
CA ALA A 43 -3.65 7.96 -0.03
C ALA A 43 -4.40 6.63 -0.19
N ALA A 44 -5.72 6.60 0.03
CA ALA A 44 -6.53 5.41 -0.18
C ALA A 44 -6.41 4.89 -1.63
N HIS A 45 -6.54 5.78 -2.61
CA HIS A 45 -6.40 5.41 -4.03
C HIS A 45 -5.02 4.86 -4.35
N LYS A 46 -3.95 5.42 -3.77
CA LYS A 46 -2.59 4.88 -3.90
C LYS A 46 -2.54 3.42 -3.42
N TRP A 47 -3.03 3.14 -2.22
CA TRP A 47 -2.93 1.81 -1.61
C TRP A 47 -3.82 0.79 -2.31
N PHE A 48 -5.04 1.16 -2.68
CA PHE A 48 -5.90 0.31 -3.50
C PHE A 48 -5.30 0.03 -4.89
N ASN A 49 -4.64 1.01 -5.51
CA ASN A 49 -3.94 0.79 -6.77
C ASN A 49 -2.81 -0.24 -6.63
N LEU A 50 -2.03 -0.16 -5.55
CA LEU A 50 -0.94 -1.11 -5.28
C LEU A 50 -1.46 -2.51 -4.95
N ALA A 51 -2.53 -2.60 -4.15
CA ALA A 51 -3.20 -3.87 -3.84
C ALA A 51 -3.80 -4.52 -5.09
N ALA A 52 -4.45 -3.74 -5.96
CA ALA A 52 -5.01 -4.22 -7.22
C ALA A 52 -3.92 -4.75 -8.15
N LEU A 53 -2.78 -4.05 -8.25
CA LEU A 53 -1.62 -4.50 -9.03
C LEU A 53 -1.08 -5.86 -8.54
N ARG A 54 -1.20 -6.14 -7.24
CA ARG A 54 -0.81 -7.42 -6.62
C ARG A 54 -1.94 -8.47 -6.63
N GLY A 55 -3.02 -8.24 -7.36
CA GLY A 55 -4.07 -9.23 -7.61
C GLY A 55 -5.26 -9.19 -6.65
N ASN A 56 -5.44 -8.13 -5.86
CA ASN A 56 -6.66 -7.95 -5.06
C ASN A 56 -7.79 -7.33 -5.91
N PRO A 57 -8.86 -8.07 -6.26
CA PRO A 57 -9.95 -7.55 -7.08
C PRO A 57 -10.84 -6.55 -6.34
N GLU A 58 -11.02 -6.68 -5.03
CA GLU A 58 -11.77 -5.72 -4.22
C GLU A 58 -11.05 -4.37 -4.21
N ALA A 59 -9.72 -4.37 -4.14
CA ALA A 59 -8.94 -3.14 -4.24
C ALA A 59 -9.15 -2.43 -5.59
N ALA A 60 -9.30 -3.17 -6.70
CA ALA A 60 -9.59 -2.55 -7.99
C ALA A 60 -10.97 -1.87 -8.00
N TYR A 61 -11.98 -2.51 -7.39
CA TYR A 61 -13.31 -1.94 -7.21
C TYR A 61 -13.26 -0.67 -6.35
N HIS A 62 -12.66 -0.74 -5.16
CA HIS A 62 -12.54 0.41 -4.26
C HIS A 62 -11.75 1.56 -4.86
N ARG A 63 -10.65 1.27 -5.59
CA ARG A 63 -9.90 2.29 -6.34
C ARG A 63 -10.80 3.05 -7.32
N GLN A 64 -11.64 2.33 -8.06
CA GLN A 64 -12.54 2.94 -9.04
C GLN A 64 -13.63 3.77 -8.37
N GLN A 65 -14.24 3.25 -7.31
CA GLN A 65 -15.29 3.95 -6.56
C GLN A 65 -14.80 5.30 -6.05
N ILE A 66 -13.66 5.34 -5.35
CA ILE A 66 -13.16 6.61 -4.79
C ILE A 66 -12.58 7.53 -5.87
N ALA A 67 -12.21 7.00 -7.04
CA ALA A 67 -11.77 7.84 -8.16
C ALA A 67 -12.90 8.71 -8.71
N GLU A 68 -14.17 8.37 -8.46
CA GLU A 68 -15.32 9.20 -8.82
C GLU A 68 -15.43 10.46 -7.95
N GLU A 69 -14.81 10.46 -6.76
CA GLU A 69 -14.80 11.58 -5.81
C GLU A 69 -13.53 12.44 -5.93
N LEU A 70 -12.51 11.94 -6.61
CA LEU A 70 -11.21 12.62 -6.75
C LEU A 70 -11.14 13.45 -8.03
N SER A 71 -10.41 14.57 -7.97
CA SER A 71 -10.06 15.29 -9.18
C SER A 71 -8.99 14.55 -9.99
N GLU A 72 -8.85 14.87 -11.28
CA GLU A 72 -7.76 14.31 -12.11
C GLU A 72 -6.37 14.59 -11.51
N THR A 73 -6.20 15.74 -10.85
CA THR A 73 -4.93 16.12 -10.19
C THR A 73 -4.63 15.21 -9.01
N ASP A 74 -5.65 14.86 -8.23
CA ASP A 74 -5.53 13.96 -7.08
C ASP A 74 -5.23 12.53 -7.52
N ILE A 75 -5.93 12.04 -8.54
CA ILE A 75 -5.66 10.73 -9.15
C ILE A 75 -4.21 10.68 -9.66
N ALA A 76 -3.74 11.73 -10.34
CA ALA A 76 -2.36 11.81 -10.80
C ALA A 76 -1.36 11.80 -9.63
N ALA A 77 -1.66 12.50 -8.52
CA ALA A 77 -0.84 12.49 -7.32
C ALA A 77 -0.78 11.08 -6.69
N ALA A 78 -1.91 10.42 -6.50
CA ALA A 78 -2.00 9.06 -5.98
C ALA A 78 -1.20 8.06 -6.83
N GLN A 79 -1.33 8.13 -8.16
CA GLN A 79 -0.61 7.27 -9.08
C GLN A 79 0.91 7.56 -9.10
N ARG A 80 1.32 8.83 -8.97
CA ARG A 80 2.75 9.17 -8.80
C ARG A 80 3.32 8.56 -7.53
N ALA A 81 2.62 8.74 -6.41
CA ALA A 81 3.05 8.18 -5.12
C ALA A 81 3.09 6.64 -5.13
N ALA A 82 2.16 5.97 -5.84
CA ALA A 82 2.19 4.52 -6.02
C ALA A 82 3.42 4.07 -6.81
N ARG A 83 3.75 4.76 -7.90
CA ARG A 83 4.95 4.46 -8.72
C ARG A 83 6.25 4.66 -7.96
N GLU A 84 6.31 5.71 -7.13
CA GLU A 84 7.46 5.96 -6.27
C GLU A 84 7.61 4.87 -5.20
N TRP A 85 6.50 4.44 -4.61
CA TRP A 85 6.51 3.35 -3.63
C TRP A 85 7.04 2.04 -4.24
N LEU A 86 6.61 1.69 -5.46
CA LEU A 86 7.10 0.50 -6.20
C LEU A 86 8.57 0.58 -6.61
N ARG A 87 9.18 1.77 -6.62
CA ARG A 87 10.62 1.91 -6.86
C ARG A 87 11.47 1.62 -5.62
N THR A 88 10.85 1.67 -4.44
CA THR A 88 11.55 1.63 -3.14
C THR A 88 11.22 0.38 -2.33
N HIS A 89 10.25 -0.42 -2.76
CA HIS A 89 9.74 -1.64 -2.12
C HIS A 89 9.49 -2.72 -3.15
#